data_AF-A0A1E7YWZ6-F1
#
_entry.id   AF-A0A1E7YWZ6-F1
#
_cell.length_a   1.000
_cell.length_b   1.000
_cell.length_c   1.000
_cell.angle_alpha   90.00
_cell.angle_beta   90.00
_cell.angle_gamma   90.00
#
_symmetry.space_group_name_H-M   'P 1'
#
loop_
_entity.id
_entity.type
_entity.pdbx_description
1 polymer ?
#
loop_
_entity_poly.entity_id
_entity_poly.type
_entity_poly.pdbx_seq_one_letter_code
_entity_poly.pdbx_strand_id
1 'polypeptide(L)'
;MFEHTPSQGDLSFTLLLRALRGITLWQPILVYILAATVGFTIWEALSQWSNAEFPVLVGALFFLASIGVGYLGAGKVLIFEARGEKLPGIFASLGFGLRVLPRLFGLLLVEALLLFGIFLVETLAFALCTLPGVGPYLFIGIFPAAVVVDAVVFVLAIIVFNLSGPALWHGETVAKSLRHTLGIAHSKPGSVLLMMLLLTVLSLGLGLIVSVVLY
;
A
#
# COMPACT_ATOMS: atom_id res chain seq x y z
N MET A 1 25.41 14.64 20.13
CA MET A 1 25.57 15.26 18.80
C MET A 1 26.15 14.21 17.89
N PHE A 2 25.29 13.46 17.20
CA PHE A 2 25.69 12.50 16.17
C PHE A 2 24.87 12.84 14.93
N GLU A 3 25.36 13.80 14.17
CA GLU A 3 24.93 14.02 12.79
C GLU A 3 25.56 12.90 11.96
N HIS A 4 24.89 11.75 11.93
CA HIS A 4 25.01 10.85 10.80
C HIS A 4 23.95 11.30 9.80
N THR A 5 24.35 12.11 8.82
CA THR A 5 23.68 12.08 7.52
C THR A 5 23.90 10.69 6.95
N PRO A 6 22.87 9.81 6.89
CA PRO A 6 23.07 8.49 6.33
C PRO A 6 23.44 8.67 4.85
N SER A 7 24.57 8.09 4.46
CA SER A 7 24.84 7.75 3.06
C SER A 7 23.57 7.14 2.50
N GLN A 8 22.94 7.84 1.56
CA GLN A 8 21.60 7.57 1.04
C GLN A 8 21.53 6.26 0.20
N GLY A 9 22.39 5.28 0.45
CA GLY A 9 22.45 3.99 -0.21
C GLY A 9 22.71 2.81 0.73
N ASP A 10 22.89 3.04 2.04
CA ASP A 10 23.07 1.92 2.97
C ASP A 10 21.73 1.30 3.32
N LEU A 11 21.57 0.02 2.97
CA LEU A 11 20.59 -0.88 3.56
C LEU A 11 20.84 -0.95 5.06
N SER A 12 20.30 0.02 5.77
CA SER A 12 20.47 0.17 7.19
C SER A 12 19.66 -0.94 7.86
N PHE A 13 20.35 -2.02 8.20
CA PHE A 13 19.80 -3.08 9.06
C PHE A 13 19.23 -2.49 10.36
N THR A 14 19.80 -1.38 10.82
CA THR A 14 19.30 -0.57 11.92
C THR A 14 17.89 -0.01 11.67
N LEU A 15 17.53 0.38 10.45
CA LEU A 15 16.16 0.79 10.10
C LEU A 15 15.19 -0.40 10.15
N LEU A 16 15.59 -1.58 9.66
CA LEU A 16 14.78 -2.81 9.76
C LEU A 16 14.57 -3.24 11.23
N LEU A 17 15.63 -3.21 12.04
CA LEU A 17 15.54 -3.44 13.48
C LEU A 17 14.72 -2.38 14.21
N ARG A 18 14.72 -1.14 13.73
CA ARG A 18 13.83 -0.10 14.25
C ARG A 18 12.38 -0.35 13.87
N ALA A 19 12.10 -0.93 12.70
CA ALA A 19 10.75 -1.34 12.32
C ALA A 19 10.19 -2.41 13.28
N LEU A 20 11.04 -3.32 13.79
CA LEU A 20 10.66 -4.28 14.84
C LEU A 20 10.18 -3.62 16.14
N ARG A 21 10.70 -2.43 16.50
CA ARG A 21 10.17 -1.68 17.65
C ARG A 21 8.71 -1.28 17.44
N GLY A 22 8.27 -1.10 16.19
CA GLY A 22 6.87 -0.85 15.86
C GLY A 22 5.93 -1.92 16.38
N ILE A 23 6.38 -3.18 16.49
CA ILE A 23 5.59 -4.30 17.01
C ILE A 23 5.42 -4.21 18.53
N THR A 24 6.40 -3.64 19.23
CA THR A 24 6.30 -3.44 20.68
C THR A 24 5.38 -2.28 21.06
N LEU A 25 4.99 -1.45 20.08
CA LEU A 25 4.06 -0.36 20.29
C LEU A 25 2.62 -0.88 20.25
N TRP A 26 1.99 -0.93 21.41
CA TRP A 26 0.59 -1.35 21.54
C TRP A 26 -0.39 -0.34 20.91
N GLN A 27 -0.07 0.95 20.88
CA GLN A 27 -0.97 1.99 20.38
C GLN A 27 -1.37 1.86 18.89
N PRO A 28 -0.44 1.72 17.92
CA PRO A 28 -0.82 1.53 16.51
C PRO A 28 -1.58 0.21 16.31
N ILE A 29 -1.21 -0.83 17.05
CA ILE A 29 -1.91 -2.13 17.03
C ILE A 29 -3.36 -1.95 17.48
N LEU A 30 -3.60 -1.28 18.61
CA LEU A 30 -4.95 -1.01 19.09
C LEU A 30 -5.76 -0.14 18.14
N VAL A 31 -5.16 0.89 17.52
CA VAL A 31 -5.86 1.73 16.53
C VAL A 31 -6.33 0.88 15.35
N TYR A 32 -5.48 -0.01 14.84
CA TYR A 32 -5.84 -0.91 13.74
C TYR A 32 -6.92 -1.93 14.16
N ILE A 33 -6.73 -2.60 15.29
CA ILE A 33 -7.68 -3.61 15.80
C ILE A 33 -9.05 -2.97 16.06
N LEU A 34 -9.11 -1.82 16.73
CA LEU A 34 -10.38 -1.13 17.01
C LEU A 34 -11.12 -0.74 15.73
N ALA A 35 -10.40 -0.25 14.72
CA ALA A 35 -11.02 0.07 13.44
C ALA A 35 -11.52 -1.21 12.74
N ALA A 36 -10.69 -2.26 12.68
CA ALA A 36 -11.06 -3.53 12.05
C ALA A 36 -12.26 -4.19 12.73
N THR A 37 -12.30 -4.23 14.07
CA THR A 37 -13.41 -4.82 14.82
C THR A 37 -14.70 -4.04 14.64
N VAL A 38 -14.67 -2.71 14.63
CA VAL A 38 -15.85 -1.88 14.35
C VAL A 38 -16.37 -2.13 12.92
N GLY A 39 -15.48 -2.23 11.93
CA GLY A 39 -15.88 -2.54 10.56
C GLY A 39 -16.50 -3.93 10.43
N PHE A 40 -15.90 -4.91 11.11
CA PHE A 40 -16.35 -6.30 11.09
C PHE A 40 -17.72 -6.46 11.75
N THR A 41 -17.94 -5.83 12.92
CA THR A 41 -19.24 -5.89 13.59
C THR A 41 -20.36 -5.24 12.78
N ILE A 42 -20.07 -4.16 12.06
CA ILE A 42 -21.02 -3.52 11.14
C ILE A 42 -21.36 -4.48 9.98
N TRP A 43 -20.35 -5.12 9.38
CA TRP A 43 -20.57 -6.06 8.29
C TRP A 43 -21.44 -7.25 8.74
N GLU A 44 -21.09 -7.89 9.86
CA GLU A 44 -21.87 -8.99 10.43
C GLU A 44 -23.30 -8.57 10.75
N ALA A 45 -23.50 -7.40 11.36
CA ALA A 45 -24.83 -6.89 11.67
C ALA A 45 -25.67 -6.67 10.41
N LEU A 46 -25.09 -6.10 9.34
CA LEU A 46 -25.79 -5.93 8.06
C LEU A 46 -26.09 -7.26 7.38
N SER A 47 -25.17 -8.22 7.47
CA SER A 47 -25.34 -9.57 6.91
C SER A 47 -26.43 -10.37 7.61
N GLN A 48 -26.63 -10.16 8.92
CA GLN A 48 -27.69 -10.82 9.69
C GLN A 48 -29.04 -10.13 9.56
N TRP A 49 -29.06 -8.83 9.24
CA TRP A 49 -30.30 -8.06 9.09
C TRP A 49 -31.11 -8.47 7.86
N SER A 50 -30.46 -8.96 6.81
CA SER A 50 -31.13 -9.35 5.57
C SER A 50 -30.41 -10.50 4.87
N ASN A 51 -31.18 -11.45 4.32
CA ASN A 51 -30.66 -12.51 3.45
C ASN A 51 -30.37 -12.02 2.01
N ALA A 52 -30.51 -10.72 1.73
CA ALA A 52 -30.19 -10.15 0.44
C ALA A 52 -28.67 -9.90 0.29
N GLU A 53 -28.18 -9.99 -0.94
CA GLU A 53 -26.75 -9.76 -1.25
C GLU A 53 -26.33 -8.28 -1.08
N PHE A 54 -27.27 -7.35 -1.23
CA PHE A 54 -26.97 -5.91 -1.18
C PHE A 54 -26.46 -5.44 0.19
N PRO A 55 -27.12 -5.74 1.33
CA PRO A 55 -26.60 -5.40 2.66
C PRO A 55 -25.25 -6.04 2.97
N VAL A 56 -25.00 -7.26 2.48
CA VAL A 56 -23.71 -7.93 2.60
C VAL A 56 -22.62 -7.13 1.87
N LEU A 57 -22.88 -6.71 0.63
CA LEU A 57 -21.95 -5.89 -0.14
C LEU A 57 -21.65 -4.54 0.53
N VAL A 58 -22.69 -3.86 1.02
CA VAL A 58 -22.54 -2.58 1.75
C VAL A 58 -21.73 -2.78 3.03
N GLY A 59 -22.01 -3.86 3.78
CA GLY A 59 -21.24 -4.23 4.97
C GLY A 59 -19.77 -4.47 4.67
N ALA A 60 -19.47 -5.21 3.59
CA ALA A 60 -18.10 -5.46 3.15
C ALA A 60 -17.35 -4.17 2.75
N LEU A 61 -18.03 -3.23 2.08
CA LEU A 61 -17.45 -1.91 1.76
C LEU A 61 -17.16 -1.09 3.03
N PHE A 62 -18.04 -1.13 4.02
CA PHE A 62 -17.81 -0.51 5.33
C PHE A 62 -16.63 -1.15 6.05
N PHE A 63 -16.52 -2.48 6.02
CA PHE A 63 -15.38 -3.19 6.61
C PHE A 63 -14.06 -2.78 5.95
N LEU A 64 -14.01 -2.74 4.62
CA LEU A 64 -12.84 -2.30 3.86
C LEU A 64 -12.46 -0.84 4.19
N ALA A 65 -13.45 0.05 4.24
CA ALA A 65 -13.24 1.44 4.64
C ALA A 65 -12.67 1.53 6.07
N SER A 66 -13.17 0.72 7.00
CA SER A 66 -12.69 0.68 8.38
C SER A 66 -11.26 0.18 8.49
N ILE A 67 -10.89 -0.85 7.72
CA ILE A 67 -9.49 -1.29 7.59
C ILE A 67 -8.61 -0.13 7.10
N GLY A 68 -9.06 0.62 6.10
CA GLY A 68 -8.35 1.80 5.59
C GLY A 68 -8.16 2.88 6.67
N VAL A 69 -9.17 3.14 7.49
CA VAL A 69 -9.06 4.06 8.64
C VAL A 69 -8.03 3.56 9.64
N GLY A 70 -8.06 2.27 9.99
CA GLY A 70 -7.09 1.64 10.88
C GLY A 70 -5.67 1.74 10.35
N TYR A 71 -5.47 1.42 9.07
CA TYR A 71 -4.17 1.51 8.38
C TYR A 71 -3.58 2.92 8.43
N LEU A 72 -4.38 3.93 8.08
CA LEU A 72 -3.95 5.35 8.09
C LEU A 72 -3.72 5.87 9.51
N GLY A 73 -4.58 5.48 10.46
CA GLY A 73 -4.46 5.86 11.86
C GLY A 73 -3.23 5.25 12.53
N ALA A 74 -2.98 3.96 12.33
CA ALA A 74 -1.79 3.27 12.84
C ALA A 74 -0.51 3.83 12.21
N GLY A 75 -0.53 4.08 10.90
CA GLY A 75 0.59 4.71 10.19
C GLY A 75 0.95 6.08 10.73
N LYS A 76 -0.03 6.92 11.09
CA LYS A 76 0.22 8.21 11.75
C LYS A 76 0.94 8.04 13.09
N VAL A 77 0.52 7.08 13.93
CA VAL A 77 1.18 6.82 15.22
C VAL A 77 2.63 6.40 15.00
N LEU A 78 2.88 5.51 14.03
CA LEU A 78 4.23 5.04 13.68
C LEU A 78 5.14 6.16 13.17
N ILE A 79 4.61 7.14 12.43
CA ILE A 79 5.39 8.32 12.00
C ILE A 79 5.79 9.19 13.18
N PHE A 80 4.88 9.43 14.13
CA PHE A 80 5.20 10.23 15.31
C PHE A 80 6.31 9.57 16.14
N GLU A 81 6.23 8.25 16.32
CA GLU A 81 7.31 7.49 16.96
C GLU A 81 8.63 7.60 16.17
N ALA A 82 8.59 7.45 14.84
CA ALA A 82 9.78 7.53 14.01
C ALA A 82 10.47 8.90 14.08
N ARG A 83 9.71 9.96 14.38
CA ARG A 83 10.21 11.33 14.59
C ARG A 83 10.63 11.61 16.03
N GLY A 84 10.37 10.71 16.97
CA GLY A 84 10.57 10.94 18.40
C GLY A 84 9.61 11.99 18.97
N GLU A 85 8.47 12.21 18.32
CA GLU A 85 7.43 13.13 18.79
C GLU A 85 6.48 12.42 19.77
N LYS A 86 5.74 13.20 20.57
CA LYS A 86 4.74 12.65 21.49
C LYS A 86 3.63 11.93 20.71
N LEU A 87 3.40 10.67 21.04
CA LEU A 87 2.41 9.83 20.38
C LEU A 87 0.99 10.45 20.43
N PRO A 88 0.27 10.50 19.31
CA PRO A 88 -1.11 11.00 19.27
C PRO A 88 -2.07 10.03 19.95
N GLY A 89 -3.12 10.55 20.58
CA GLY A 89 -4.16 9.73 21.20
C GLY A 89 -4.96 8.89 20.17
N ILE A 90 -5.49 7.76 20.61
CA ILE A 90 -6.20 6.76 19.77
C ILE A 90 -7.30 7.41 18.93
N PHE A 91 -8.18 8.21 19.53
CA PHE A 91 -9.27 8.89 18.82
C PHE A 91 -8.77 9.95 17.82
N ALA A 92 -7.66 10.64 18.14
CA ALA A 92 -7.06 11.61 17.22
C ALA A 92 -6.38 10.92 16.02
N SER A 93 -5.96 9.67 16.18
CA SER A 93 -5.41 8.83 15.11
C SER A 93 -6.53 8.25 14.24
N LEU A 94 -7.61 7.74 14.82
CA LEU A 94 -8.79 7.29 14.07
C LEU A 94 -9.45 8.45 13.29
N GLY A 95 -9.61 9.61 13.93
CA GLY A 95 -10.14 10.81 13.28
C GLY A 95 -9.21 11.38 12.19
N PHE A 96 -7.92 11.04 12.22
CA PHE A 96 -7.03 11.31 11.08
C PHE A 96 -7.28 10.30 9.96
N GLY A 97 -7.35 9.01 10.27
CA GLY A 97 -7.63 7.96 9.30
C GLY A 97 -8.91 8.24 8.52
N LEU A 98 -9.99 8.62 9.21
CA LEU A 98 -11.27 8.96 8.58
C LEU A 98 -11.18 10.17 7.63
N ARG A 99 -10.40 11.20 7.99
CA ARG A 99 -10.22 12.40 7.16
C ARG A 99 -9.32 12.16 5.94
N VAL A 100 -8.36 11.26 6.05
CA VAL A 100 -7.41 10.94 4.96
C VAL A 100 -7.92 9.79 4.09
N LEU A 101 -8.90 9.01 4.56
CA LEU A 101 -9.51 7.90 3.83
C LEU A 101 -9.95 8.26 2.39
N PRO A 102 -10.61 9.41 2.11
CA PRO A 102 -10.96 9.78 0.74
C PRO A 102 -9.73 9.97 -0.15
N ARG A 103 -8.61 10.40 0.42
CA ARG A 103 -7.33 10.54 -0.31
C ARG A 103 -6.71 9.18 -0.61
N LEU A 104 -6.83 8.23 0.31
CA LEU A 104 -6.43 6.84 0.05
C LEU A 104 -7.23 6.26 -1.12
N PHE A 105 -8.56 6.39 -1.09
CA PHE A 105 -9.38 5.94 -2.22
C PHE A 105 -9.08 6.69 -3.52
N GLY A 106 -8.89 8.01 -3.46
CA GLY A 106 -8.52 8.80 -4.64
C GLY A 106 -7.17 8.39 -5.21
N LEU A 107 -6.19 8.08 -4.36
CA LEU A 107 -4.89 7.57 -4.79
C LEU A 107 -5.02 6.17 -5.42
N LEU A 108 -5.70 5.23 -4.75
CA LEU A 108 -5.93 3.88 -5.27
C LEU A 108 -6.67 3.91 -6.61
N LEU A 109 -7.64 4.80 -6.75
CA LEU A 109 -8.37 5.00 -8.00
C LEU A 109 -7.44 5.52 -9.11
N VAL A 110 -6.58 6.50 -8.82
CA VAL A 110 -5.62 7.02 -9.81
C VAL A 110 -4.62 5.93 -10.21
N GLU A 111 -4.09 5.17 -9.26
CA GLU A 111 -3.17 4.04 -9.53
C GLU A 111 -3.87 2.96 -10.38
N ALA A 112 -5.11 2.61 -10.05
CA ALA A 112 -5.90 1.65 -10.82
C ALA A 112 -6.19 2.15 -12.25
N LEU A 113 -6.52 3.43 -12.43
CA LEU A 113 -6.76 4.02 -13.74
C LEU A 113 -5.48 4.07 -14.60
N LEU A 114 -4.33 4.31 -13.99
CA LEU A 114 -3.04 4.27 -14.70
C LEU A 114 -2.72 2.86 -15.21
N LEU A 115 -2.87 1.84 -14.36
CA LEU A 115 -2.68 0.44 -14.75
C LEU A 115 -3.69 0.01 -15.81
N PHE A 116 -4.95 0.39 -15.65
CA PHE A 116 -5.99 0.13 -16.63
C PHE A 116 -5.68 0.77 -17.99
N GLY A 117 -5.13 2.00 -18.00
CA GLY A 117 -4.71 2.67 -19.22
C GLY A 117 -3.60 1.92 -19.97
N ILE A 118 -2.61 1.38 -19.25
CA ILE A 118 -1.53 0.56 -19.84
C ILE A 118 -2.11 -0.72 -20.44
N PHE A 119 -2.95 -1.42 -19.66
CA PHE A 119 -3.61 -2.65 -20.12
C PHE A 119 -4.49 -2.42 -21.35
N LEU A 120 -5.16 -1.28 -21.43
CA LEU A 120 -5.95 -0.90 -22.60
C LEU A 120 -5.06 -0.71 -23.84
N VAL A 121 -3.94 0.00 -23.70
CA VAL A 121 -2.98 0.20 -24.80
C VAL A 121 -2.42 -1.14 -25.30
N GLU A 122 -2.07 -2.05 -24.39
CA GLU A 122 -1.59 -3.38 -24.74
C GLU A 122 -2.67 -4.22 -25.42
N THR A 123 -3.89 -4.19 -24.90
CA THR A 123 -5.04 -4.88 -25.51
C THR A 123 -5.24 -4.41 -26.96
N LEU A 124 -5.16 -3.09 -27.19
CA LEU A 124 -5.25 -2.53 -28.54
C LEU A 124 -4.05 -2.94 -29.42
N ALA A 125 -2.84 -2.93 -28.88
CA ALA A 125 -1.64 -3.36 -29.60
C ALA A 125 -1.71 -4.84 -30.02
N PHE A 126 -2.15 -5.72 -29.12
CA PHE A 126 -2.35 -7.14 -29.44
C PHE A 126 -3.55 -7.38 -30.36
N ALA A 127 -4.59 -6.55 -30.29
CA ALA A 127 -5.68 -6.59 -31.26
C ALA A 127 -5.16 -6.31 -32.68
N LEU A 128 -4.22 -5.37 -32.86
CA LEU A 128 -3.58 -5.13 -34.17
C LEU A 128 -2.78 -6.34 -34.69
N CYS A 129 -2.22 -7.15 -33.78
CA CYS A 129 -1.54 -8.39 -34.15
C CYS A 129 -2.49 -9.47 -34.71
N THR A 130 -3.81 -9.30 -34.62
CA THR A 130 -4.79 -10.24 -35.20
C THR A 130 -5.03 -10.03 -36.69
N LEU A 131 -4.49 -8.96 -37.29
CA LEU A 131 -4.66 -8.66 -38.71
C LEU A 131 -4.06 -9.75 -39.60
N PRO A 132 -4.78 -10.23 -40.63
CA PRO A 132 -4.27 -11.26 -41.53
C PRO A 132 -3.06 -10.73 -42.33
N GLY A 133 -2.03 -11.57 -42.47
CA GLY A 133 -0.82 -11.27 -43.23
C GLY A 133 0.25 -10.46 -42.48
N VAL A 134 -0.13 -9.36 -41.82
CA VAL A 134 0.82 -8.49 -41.09
C VAL A 134 0.94 -8.80 -39.59
N GLY A 135 -0.08 -9.43 -39.00
CA GLY A 135 -0.17 -9.72 -37.58
C GLY A 135 1.04 -10.47 -36.98
N PRO A 136 1.53 -11.57 -37.62
CA PRO A 136 2.69 -12.30 -37.13
C PRO A 136 3.96 -11.43 -37.04
N TYR A 137 4.17 -10.51 -37.99
CA TYR A 137 5.34 -9.63 -38.00
C TYR A 137 5.27 -8.58 -36.89
N LEU A 138 4.09 -8.03 -36.62
CA LEU A 138 3.86 -7.10 -35.51
C LEU A 138 4.07 -7.78 -34.16
N PHE A 139 3.60 -9.02 -34.01
CA PHE A 139 3.72 -9.79 -32.77
C PHE A 139 5.18 -10.00 -32.34
N ILE A 140 6.08 -10.25 -33.28
CA ILE A 140 7.52 -10.45 -33.01
C ILE A 140 8.13 -9.25 -32.27
N GLY A 141 7.68 -8.02 -32.55
CA GLY A 141 8.17 -6.82 -31.87
C GLY A 141 7.33 -6.44 -30.65
N ILE A 142 6.00 -6.50 -30.76
CA ILE A 142 5.08 -6.03 -29.71
C ILE A 142 5.14 -6.92 -28.48
N PHE A 143 5.21 -8.25 -28.64
CA PHE A 143 5.23 -9.17 -27.51
C PHE A 143 6.44 -8.98 -26.58
N PRO A 144 7.70 -9.02 -27.05
CA PRO A 144 8.84 -8.79 -26.17
C PRO A 144 8.87 -7.37 -25.61
N ALA A 145 8.40 -6.37 -26.36
CA ALA A 145 8.27 -5.01 -25.86
C ALA A 145 7.27 -4.93 -24.69
N ALA A 146 6.10 -5.54 -24.83
CA ALA A 146 5.09 -5.62 -23.77
C ALA A 146 5.65 -6.29 -22.50
N VAL A 147 6.35 -7.43 -22.64
CA VAL A 147 6.98 -8.11 -21.50
C VAL A 147 7.97 -7.21 -20.75
N VAL A 148 8.78 -6.42 -21.46
CA VAL A 148 9.72 -5.48 -20.83
C VAL A 148 8.97 -4.32 -20.16
N VAL A 149 7.94 -3.78 -20.82
CA VAL A 149 7.10 -2.71 -20.26
C VAL A 149 6.41 -3.21 -18.98
N ASP A 150 5.78 -4.38 -19.02
CA ASP A 150 5.12 -5.01 -17.87
C ASP A 150 6.08 -5.23 -16.71
N ALA A 151 7.29 -5.72 -16.97
CA ALA A 151 8.29 -5.92 -15.92
C ALA A 151 8.65 -4.58 -15.22
N VAL A 152 8.84 -3.51 -16.01
CA VAL A 152 9.14 -2.17 -15.48
C VAL A 152 7.94 -1.61 -14.72
N VAL A 153 6.74 -1.70 -15.30
CA VAL A 153 5.50 -1.23 -14.69
C VAL A 153 5.22 -1.96 -13.40
N PHE A 154 5.43 -3.27 -13.34
CA PHE A 154 5.25 -4.09 -12.14
C PHE A 154 6.20 -3.68 -11.02
N VAL A 155 7.49 -3.51 -11.31
CA VAL A 155 8.48 -3.02 -10.34
C VAL A 155 8.11 -1.64 -9.84
N LEU A 156 7.72 -0.73 -10.74
CA LEU A 156 7.31 0.62 -10.38
C LEU A 156 6.04 0.63 -9.53
N ALA A 157 5.05 -0.20 -9.88
CA ALA A 157 3.79 -0.32 -9.18
C ALA A 157 4.01 -0.83 -7.75
N ILE A 158 4.87 -1.85 -7.55
CA ILE A 158 5.24 -2.32 -6.21
C ILE A 158 5.83 -1.18 -5.38
N ILE A 159 6.77 -0.41 -5.94
CA ILE A 159 7.43 0.67 -5.20
C ILE A 159 6.43 1.78 -4.88
N VAL A 160 5.66 2.24 -5.86
CA VAL A 160 4.70 3.34 -5.71
C VAL A 160 3.62 2.96 -4.70
N PHE A 161 3.02 1.78 -4.82
CA PHE A 161 1.96 1.30 -3.93
C PHE A 161 2.44 1.17 -2.48
N ASN A 162 3.67 0.69 -2.26
CA ASN A 162 4.21 0.54 -0.90
C ASN A 162 4.68 1.87 -0.29
N LEU A 163 5.16 2.83 -1.09
CA LEU A 163 5.58 4.14 -0.60
C LEU A 163 4.42 5.15 -0.44
N SER A 164 3.31 4.93 -1.13
CA SER A 164 2.20 5.87 -1.15
C SER A 164 1.43 5.91 0.17
N GLY A 165 1.36 4.79 0.89
CA GLY A 165 0.87 4.69 2.26
C GLY A 165 1.61 5.62 3.23
N PRO A 166 2.94 5.46 3.40
CA PRO A 166 3.78 6.39 4.16
C PRO A 166 3.60 7.86 3.78
N ALA A 167 3.51 8.19 2.49
CA ALA A 167 3.28 9.57 2.06
C ALA A 167 1.89 10.10 2.50
N LEU A 168 0.86 9.27 2.50
CA LEU A 168 -0.46 9.64 3.03
C LEU A 168 -0.47 9.78 4.56
N TRP A 169 0.31 8.97 5.29
CA TRP A 169 0.46 9.11 6.74
C TRP A 169 1.11 10.44 7.14
N HIS A 170 1.95 11.01 6.26
CA HIS A 170 2.49 12.37 6.39
C HIS A 170 1.44 13.47 6.17
N GLY A 171 0.20 13.11 5.79
CA GLY A 171 -0.88 14.04 5.51
C GLY A 171 -0.79 14.71 4.14
N GLU A 172 0.04 14.19 3.23
CA GLU A 172 0.20 14.74 1.90
C GLU A 172 -1.10 14.65 1.06
N THR A 173 -1.19 15.48 0.03
CA THR A 173 -2.25 15.38 -0.99
C THR A 173 -1.92 14.25 -1.96
N VAL A 174 -2.94 13.70 -2.65
CA VAL A 174 -2.76 12.59 -3.60
C VAL A 174 -1.69 12.91 -4.66
N ALA A 175 -1.77 14.10 -5.28
CA ALA A 175 -0.81 14.52 -6.30
C ALA A 175 0.63 14.68 -5.75
N LYS A 176 0.78 15.18 -4.52
CA LYS A 176 2.09 15.33 -3.89
C LYS A 176 2.68 13.97 -3.52
N SER A 177 1.86 13.09 -2.94
CA SER A 177 2.22 11.71 -2.62
C SER A 177 2.74 10.98 -3.85
N LEU A 178 1.99 10.98 -4.95
CA LEU A 178 2.36 10.29 -6.18
C LEU A 178 3.67 10.83 -6.79
N ARG A 179 3.85 12.16 -6.83
CA ARG A 179 5.10 12.77 -7.33
C ARG A 179 6.30 12.41 -6.46
N HIS A 180 6.12 12.39 -5.14
CA HIS A 180 7.18 12.05 -4.21
C HIS A 180 7.58 10.58 -4.34
N THR A 181 6.62 9.66 -4.42
CA THR A 181 6.90 8.23 -4.59
C THR A 181 7.53 7.91 -5.95
N LEU A 182 7.05 8.52 -7.03
CA LEU A 182 7.66 8.42 -8.37
C LEU A 182 9.11 8.91 -8.36
N GLY A 183 9.39 10.06 -7.72
CA GLY A 183 10.76 10.58 -7.61
C GLY A 183 11.72 9.63 -6.88
N ILE A 184 11.24 8.96 -5.83
CA ILE A 184 12.02 7.93 -5.12
C ILE A 184 12.22 6.70 -6.02
N ALA A 185 11.15 6.24 -6.68
CA ALA A 185 11.19 5.05 -7.51
C ALA A 185 12.16 5.19 -8.70
N HIS A 186 12.24 6.38 -9.31
CA HIS A 186 13.18 6.65 -10.41
C HIS A 186 14.64 6.80 -9.95
N SER A 187 14.88 7.28 -8.73
CA SER A 187 16.24 7.57 -8.28
C SER A 187 16.97 6.33 -7.75
N LYS A 188 16.28 5.44 -7.02
CA LYS A 188 16.91 4.28 -6.35
C LYS A 188 16.00 3.04 -6.29
N PRO A 189 15.54 2.51 -7.43
CA PRO A 189 14.57 1.41 -7.44
C PRO A 189 15.10 0.14 -6.75
N GLY A 190 16.36 -0.22 -7.00
CA GLY A 190 16.94 -1.46 -6.48
C GLY A 190 17.09 -1.49 -4.95
N SER A 191 17.60 -0.42 -4.34
CA SER A 191 17.78 -0.35 -2.87
C SER A 191 16.43 -0.32 -2.15
N VAL A 192 15.46 0.43 -2.68
CA VAL A 192 14.10 0.50 -2.13
C VAL A 192 13.41 -0.85 -2.23
N LEU A 193 13.49 -1.51 -3.38
CA LEU A 193 12.87 -2.81 -3.61
C LEU A 193 13.48 -3.90 -2.72
N LEU A 194 14.80 -3.88 -2.53
CA LEU A 194 15.47 -4.79 -1.61
C LEU A 194 15.00 -4.55 -0.16
N MET A 195 14.92 -3.30 0.27
CA MET A 195 14.44 -2.95 1.63
C MET A 195 12.98 -3.39 1.84
N MET A 196 12.12 -3.19 0.84
CA MET A 196 10.73 -3.67 0.87
C MET A 196 10.67 -5.18 0.95
N LEU A 197 11.47 -5.89 0.15
CA LEU A 197 11.52 -7.35 0.17
C LEU A 197 12.00 -7.89 1.52
N LEU A 198 13.03 -7.30 2.12
CA LEU A 198 13.48 -7.66 3.47
C LEU A 198 12.39 -7.39 4.52
N LEU A 199 11.68 -6.26 4.41
CA LEU A 199 10.58 -5.93 5.30
C LEU A 199 9.41 -6.93 5.14
N THR A 200 9.09 -7.34 3.92
CA THR A 200 8.08 -8.38 3.63
C THR A 200 8.47 -9.71 4.25
N VAL A 201 9.73 -10.15 4.06
CA VAL A 201 10.24 -11.39 4.68
C VAL A 201 10.16 -11.32 6.20
N LEU A 202 10.54 -10.18 6.79
CA LEU A 202 10.45 -9.95 8.24
C LEU A 202 9.00 -9.99 8.73
N SER A 203 8.09 -9.32 8.01
CA SER A 203 6.66 -9.29 8.33
C SER A 203 6.02 -10.68 8.22
N LEU A 204 6.38 -11.46 7.19
CA LEU A 204 5.91 -12.83 7.00
C LEU A 204 6.42 -13.74 8.12
N GLY A 205 7.71 -13.65 8.45
CA GLY A 205 8.31 -14.41 9.54
C GLY A 205 7.63 -14.13 10.88
N LEU A 206 7.36 -12.86 11.18
CA LEU A 206 6.61 -12.49 12.38
C LEU A 206 5.17 -13.00 12.35
N GLY A 207 4.48 -12.85 11.22
CA GLY A 207 3.11 -13.33 11.04
C GLY A 207 3.00 -14.84 11.27
N LEU A 208 3.98 -15.62 10.78
CA LEU A 208 4.08 -17.05 11.02
C LEU A 208 4.26 -17.37 12.50
N ILE A 209 5.16 -16.68 13.21
CA ILE A 209 5.37 -16.89 14.65
C ILE A 209 4.08 -16.62 15.43
N VAL A 210 3.41 -15.49 15.15
CA VAL A 210 2.14 -15.14 15.81
C VAL A 210 1.06 -16.19 15.51
N SER A 211 0.97 -16.65 14.26
CA SER A 211 0.03 -17.72 13.89
C SER A 211 0.31 -19.00 14.66
N VAL A 212 1.56 -19.44 14.78
CA VAL A 212 1.92 -20.65 15.52
C VAL A 212 1.67 -20.52 17.03
N VAL A 213 1.76 -19.32 17.59
CA VAL A 213 1.46 -19.10 19.02
C VAL A 213 -0.04 -19.12 19.31
N LEU A 214 -0.87 -18.71 18.34
CA LEU A 214 -2.32 -18.62 18.51
C LEU A 214 -3.08 -19.92 18.18
N TYR A 215 -2.44 -20.88 17.50
CA TYR A 215 -3.00 -22.19 17.13
C TYR A 215 -2.26 -23.32 17.83
#